data_AF-I0XAP8-F1
#
_entry.id   AF-I0XAP8-F1
#
_cell.length_a   1.000
_cell.length_b   1.000
_cell.length_c   1.000
_cell.angle_alpha   90.00
_cell.angle_beta   90.00
_cell.angle_gamma   90.00
#
_symmetry.space_group_name_H-M   'P 1'
#
loop_
_entity.id
_entity.type
_entity.pdbx_description
1 polymer ?
#
loop_
_entity_poly.entity_id
_entity_poly.type
_entity_poly.pdbx_seq_one_letter_code
_entity_poly.pdbx_strand_id
1 'polypeptide(L)' 'MRTDIGAKEILFPMPVLIVGTYDENGKPDAMNAAWGGIGDTKEVFLCLDGSHKTVKNLLKQRNLQ' A
#
# COMPACT_ATOMS: atom_id res chain seq x y z
N MET A 1 -14.08 -13.47 29.56
CA MET A 1 -15.19 -12.65 29.02
C MET A 1 -14.66 -11.89 27.82
N ARG A 2 -15.36 -11.90 26.67
CA ARG A 2 -14.98 -11.11 25.50
C ARG A 2 -15.50 -9.68 25.67
N THR A 3 -14.65 -8.69 25.41
CA THR A 3 -15.03 -7.26 25.45
C THR A 3 -15.50 -6.84 24.06
N ASP A 4 -16.63 -6.13 24.00
CA ASP A 4 -17.07 -5.45 22.78
C ASP A 4 -16.26 -4.17 22.58
N ILE A 5 -15.70 -4.00 21.39
CA ILE A 5 -14.88 -2.85 21.00
C ILE A 5 -15.48 -2.08 19.80
N GLY A 6 -16.69 -2.47 19.36
CA GLY A 6 -17.35 -1.92 18.18
C GLY A 6 -16.71 -2.33 16.86
N ALA A 7 -17.18 -1.74 15.76
CA ALA A 7 -16.57 -1.90 14.45
C ALA A 7 -15.27 -1.08 14.37
N LYS A 8 -14.15 -1.76 14.20
CA LYS A 8 -12.80 -1.18 14.08
C LYS A 8 -12.05 -1.91 12.97
N GLU A 9 -11.16 -1.22 12.24
CA GLU A 9 -10.30 -1.86 11.23
C GLU A 9 -9.12 -2.61 11.89
N ILE A 10 -9.42 -3.55 12.78
CA ILE A 10 -8.42 -4.31 13.55
C ILE A 10 -8.24 -5.69 12.91
N LEU A 11 -7.04 -5.91 12.37
CA LEU A 11 -6.57 -7.19 11.84
C LEU A 11 -5.19 -7.48 12.42
N PHE A 12 -4.91 -8.72 12.82
CA PHE A 12 -3.58 -9.11 13.32
C PHE A 12 -3.16 -10.50 12.83
N PRO A 13 -1.88 -10.69 12.45
CA PRO A 13 -0.87 -9.65 12.25
C PRO A 13 -1.14 -8.85 10.96
N MET A 14 -0.93 -7.54 10.99
CA MET A 14 -0.83 -6.75 9.76
C MET A 14 0.59 -6.87 9.20
N PRO A 15 0.74 -7.01 7.87
CA PRO A 15 2.07 -6.95 7.27
C PRO A 15 2.65 -5.54 7.40
N VAL A 16 3.98 -5.46 7.31
CA VAL A 16 4.70 -4.19 7.15
C VAL A 16 5.29 -4.22 5.74
N LEU A 17 4.50 -3.78 4.76
CA LEU A 17 4.95 -3.69 3.37
C LEU A 17 5.59 -2.33 3.13
N ILE A 18 6.72 -2.28 2.43
CA ILE A 18 7.34 -1.02 2.00
C ILE A 18 7.18 -0.89 0.50
N VAL A 19 6.42 0.12 0.07
CA VAL A 19 6.20 0.44 -1.35
C VAL A 19 7.20 1.52 -1.76
N GLY A 20 8.17 1.15 -2.58
CA GLY A 20 9.16 2.05 -3.15
C GLY A 20 8.72 2.58 -4.51
N THR A 21 8.87 3.88 -4.74
CA THR A 21 8.57 4.53 -6.02
C THR A 21 9.60 5.61 -6.34
N TYR A 22 9.59 6.09 -7.57
CA TYR A 22 10.35 7.26 -8.00
C TYR A 22 9.41 8.30 -8.57
N ASP A 23 9.69 9.57 -8.30
CA ASP A 23 9.01 10.67 -9.00
C ASP A 23 9.61 10.91 -10.41
N GLU A 24 9.06 11.90 -11.12
CA GLU A 24 9.43 12.23 -12.50
C GLU A 24 10.88 12.69 -12.67
N ASN A 25 11.55 13.11 -11.59
CA ASN A 25 12.96 13.48 -11.60
C ASN A 25 13.87 12.34 -11.11
N GLY A 26 13.32 11.14 -10.94
CA GLY A 26 14.04 9.99 -10.41
C GLY A 26 14.34 10.08 -8.91
N LYS A 27 13.69 10.98 -8.16
CA LYS A 27 13.88 11.05 -6.71
C LYS A 27 13.10 9.92 -6.02
N PRO A 28 13.74 9.14 -5.13
CA PRO A 28 13.09 8.02 -4.45
C PRO A 28 12.05 8.48 -3.42
N ASP A 29 11.03 7.66 -3.24
CA ASP A 29 9.96 7.78 -2.25
C ASP A 29 9.59 6.39 -1.71
N ALA A 30 9.25 6.29 -0.43
CA ALA A 30 8.89 5.03 0.20
C ALA A 30 7.74 5.22 1.20
N MET A 31 6.78 4.30 1.19
CA MET A 31 5.62 4.30 2.07
C MET A 31 5.43 2.96 2.75
N ASN A 32 5.11 2.98 4.05
CA ASN A 32 4.64 1.80 4.78
C ASN A 32 3.16 1.56 4.47
N ALA A 33 2.81 0.33 4.08
CA ALA A 33 1.45 -0.10 3.80
C ALA A 33 1.11 -1.38 4.60
N ALA A 34 0.05 -1.28 5.40
CA ALA A 34 -0.49 -2.41 6.15
C ALA A 34 -1.58 -3.17 5.37
N TRP A 35 -2.24 -2.52 4.42
CA TRP A 35 -3.39 -3.07 3.69
C TRP A 35 -2.95 -3.59 2.33
N GLY A 36 -2.49 -4.84 2.32
CA GLY A 36 -2.09 -5.55 1.13
C GLY A 36 -1.65 -6.97 1.46
N GLY A 37 -1.32 -7.73 0.42
CA GLY A 37 -0.90 -9.12 0.60
C GLY A 37 -0.75 -9.85 -0.72
N ILE A 38 -0.56 -11.17 -0.61
CA ILE A 38 -0.52 -12.09 -1.75
C ILE A 38 -1.94 -12.23 -2.29
N GLY A 39 -2.13 -11.92 -3.58
CA GLY A 39 -3.40 -12.11 -4.30
C GLY A 39 -3.49 -13.47 -4.97
N ASP A 40 -2.38 -13.93 -5.57
CA ASP A 40 -2.20 -15.26 -6.16
C ASP A 40 -0.69 -15.58 -6.20
N THR A 41 -0.32 -16.76 -6.69
CA THR A 41 1.03 -17.27 -6.90
C THR A 41 1.95 -16.28 -7.62
N LYS A 42 1.41 -15.41 -8.46
CA LYS A 42 2.16 -14.42 -9.26
C LYS A 42 1.71 -12.98 -9.01
N GLU A 43 0.86 -12.73 -8.01
CA GLU A 43 0.23 -11.43 -7.83
C GLU A 43 0.23 -10.99 -6.37
N VAL A 44 0.43 -9.69 -6.17
CA VAL A 44 0.20 -9.02 -4.90
C VAL A 44 -0.84 -7.93 -5.09
N PHE A 45 -1.62 -7.66 -4.06
CA PHE A 45 -2.57 -6.56 -4.05
C PHE A 45 -2.20 -5.56 -2.96
N LEU A 46 -2.53 -4.30 -3.22
CA LEU A 46 -2.33 -3.18 -2.31
C LEU A 46 -3.58 -2.30 -2.35
N CYS A 47 -4.12 -1.96 -1.18
CA CYS A 47 -5.22 -1.01 -1.05
C CYS A 47 -4.62 0.36 -0.66
N LEU A 48 -4.41 1.22 -1.64
CA LEU A 48 -3.69 2.48 -1.44
C LEU A 48 -4.58 3.69 -1.73
N ASP A 49 -4.44 4.75 -0.94
CA ASP A 49 -5.14 6.02 -1.15
C ASP A 49 -4.42 6.89 -2.21
N GLY A 50 -5.17 7.40 -3.18
CA GLY A 50 -4.66 8.20 -4.30
C GLY A 50 -4.01 9.54 -3.91
N SER A 51 -4.23 10.02 -2.68
CA SER A 51 -3.63 11.25 -2.17
C SER A 51 -2.15 11.11 -1.83
N HIS A 52 -1.68 9.89 -1.54
CA HIS A 52 -0.29 9.65 -1.18
C HIS A 52 0.68 9.93 -2.33
N LYS A 53 1.85 10.51 -2.01
CA LYS A 53 2.91 10.77 -2.99
C LYS A 53 3.31 9.50 -3.73
N THR A 54 3.44 8.39 -3.01
CA THR A 54 3.80 7.08 -3.55
C THR A 54 2.79 6.62 -4.61
N VAL A 55 1.48 6.81 -4.38
CA VAL A 55 0.45 6.44 -5.36
C VAL A 55 0.46 7.38 -6.56
N LYS A 56 0.66 8.69 -6.35
CA LYS A 56 0.83 9.66 -7.43
C LYS A 56 2.03 9.31 -8.33
N ASN A 57 3.14 8.87 -7.73
CA ASN A 57 4.31 8.39 -8.46
C ASN A 57 3.97 7.14 -9.30
N LEU A 58 3.31 6.13 -8.71
CA LEU A 58 2.89 4.90 -9.42
C LEU A 58 2.01 5.22 -10.63
N LEU A 59 1.00 6.08 -10.46
CA LEU A 59 0.06 6.41 -11.51
C LEU A 59 0.74 7.17 -12.66
N LYS A 60 1.72 8.02 -12.37
CA LYS A 60 2.53 8.70 -13.39
C LYS A 60 3.39 7.72 -14.18
N GLN A 61 4.02 6.74 -13.52
CA GLN A 61 4.86 5.75 -14.20
C GLN A 61 4.07 4.77 -15.08
N ARG A 62 2.87 4.38 -14.66
CA ARG A 62 2.01 3.47 -15.43
C ARG A 62 1.59 4.04 -16.79
N ASN A 63 1.57 5.36 -16.94
CA ASN A 63 1.22 6.04 -18.19
C ASN A 63 2.44 6.22 -19.13
N LEU A 64 3.61 5.68 -18.79
CA LEU A 64 4.84 5.71 -19.61
C LEU A 64 5.11 4.37 -20.32
N GLN A 65 4.24 3.37 -20.16
CA GLN A 65 4.31 2.08 -20.87
C GLN A 65 3.36 2.03 -22.07
#